data_AF-U3TAB7-F1
#
_entry.id   AF-U3TAB7-F1
#
_cell.length_a   1.000
_cell.length_b   1.000
_cell.length_c   1.000
_cell.angle_alpha   90.00
_cell.angle_beta   90.00
_cell.angle_gamma   90.00
#
_symmetry.space_group_name_H-M   'P 1'
#
loop_
_entity.id
_entity.type
_entity.pdbx_description
1 polymer ?
#
loop_
_entity_poly.entity_id
_entity_poly.type
_entity_poly.pdbx_seq_one_letter_code
_entity_poly.pdbx_strand_id
1 'polypeptide(L)'
;MPGASGNSAGEGSGGCGLEERAVALVSGLAESNPQLEAVLEVTGGVARVYVREECEGECGLEDWKVHLSLQASRLGLRIRSYRREDGWSVVELTCG
;
A
#
# COMPACT_ATOMS: atom_id res chain seq x y z
N MET A 1 -1.05 0.51 -52.41
CA MET A 1 -0.98 1.20 -51.12
C MET A 1 -1.48 0.23 -50.06
N PRO A 2 -0.63 -0.31 -49.16
CA PRO A 2 -1.13 -1.07 -48.03
C PRO A 2 -1.83 -0.12 -47.05
N GLY A 3 -3.09 -0.46 -46.77
CA GLY A 3 -4.00 0.27 -45.90
C GLY A 3 -3.52 0.30 -44.46
N ALA A 4 -3.94 1.39 -43.82
CA ALA A 4 -3.54 1.81 -42.50
C ALA A 4 -3.97 0.84 -41.39
N SER A 5 -3.16 0.91 -40.34
CA SER A 5 -3.55 0.87 -38.94
C SER A 5 -4.00 -0.48 -38.39
N GLY A 6 -3.04 -1.11 -37.72
CA GLY A 6 -3.28 -2.18 -36.77
C GLY A 6 -4.24 -1.76 -35.66
N ASN A 7 -5.05 -2.73 -35.25
CA ASN A 7 -5.87 -2.67 -34.07
C ASN A 7 -4.98 -2.57 -32.83
N SER A 8 -4.97 -1.41 -32.18
CA SER A 8 -4.55 -1.32 -30.78
C SER A 8 -5.76 -1.62 -29.90
N ALA A 9 -6.08 -2.91 -29.77
CA ALA A 9 -6.72 -3.42 -28.57
C ALA A 9 -5.60 -3.56 -27.53
N GLY A 10 -5.42 -2.53 -26.72
CA GLY A 10 -4.45 -2.49 -25.62
C GLY A 10 -5.18 -2.18 -24.34
N GLU A 11 -5.31 -3.20 -23.51
CA GLU A 11 -6.03 -3.23 -22.25
C GLU A 11 -5.55 -2.18 -21.23
N GLY A 12 -6.53 -1.57 -20.56
CA GLY A 12 -6.55 -1.38 -19.11
C GLY A 12 -5.37 -0.70 -18.44
N SER A 13 -5.42 0.63 -18.33
CA SER A 13 -4.80 1.36 -17.20
C SER A 13 -5.57 2.64 -16.90
N GLY A 14 -6.88 2.48 -16.68
CA GLY A 14 -7.67 3.41 -15.85
C GLY A 14 -7.61 3.00 -14.37
N GLY A 15 -6.50 2.37 -13.94
CA GLY A 15 -6.34 1.80 -12.60
C GLY A 15 -6.16 2.91 -11.58
N CYS A 16 -6.67 2.73 -10.35
CA CYS A 16 -6.76 3.80 -9.34
C CYS A 16 -5.41 4.40 -8.86
N GLY A 17 -4.29 4.10 -9.52
CA GLY A 17 -2.96 4.53 -9.11
C GLY A 17 -2.55 3.89 -7.79
N LEU A 18 -2.99 2.65 -7.53
CA LEU A 18 -2.80 1.96 -6.26
C LEU A 18 -1.34 1.95 -5.81
N GLU A 19 -0.42 1.61 -6.72
CA GLU A 19 1.02 1.55 -6.43
C GLU A 19 1.56 2.92 -6.02
N GLU A 20 1.36 3.95 -6.85
CA GLU A 20 1.81 5.31 -6.57
C GLU A 20 1.25 5.84 -5.23
N ARG A 21 -0.05 5.62 -4.98
CA ARG A 21 -0.71 6.04 -3.74
C ARG A 21 -0.19 5.27 -2.53
N ALA A 22 0.01 3.96 -2.65
CA ALA A 22 0.53 3.13 -1.58
C ALA A 22 1.99 3.50 -1.24
N VAL A 23 2.83 3.73 -2.24
CA VAL A 23 4.21 4.21 -2.05
C VAL A 23 4.20 5.54 -1.31
N ALA A 24 3.42 6.53 -1.77
CA ALA A 24 3.35 7.84 -1.12
C ALA A 24 2.89 7.75 0.35
N LEU A 25 1.90 6.89 0.64
CA LEU A 25 1.40 6.62 2.00
C LEU A 25 2.49 6.03 2.91
N VAL A 26 3.15 4.96 2.45
CA VAL A 26 4.12 4.22 3.26
C VAL A 26 5.38 5.06 3.47
N SER A 27 5.89 5.74 2.43
CA SER A 27 7.07 6.59 2.55
C SER A 27 6.86 7.74 3.54
N GLY A 28 5.74 8.46 3.44
CA GLY A 28 5.49 9.59 4.36
C GLY A 28 5.34 9.17 5.82
N LEU A 29 4.83 7.97 6.07
CA LEU A 29 4.69 7.44 7.42
C LEU A 29 5.99 6.82 7.96
N ALA A 30 6.84 6.26 7.10
CA ALA A 30 8.17 5.77 7.47
C ALA A 30 9.08 6.92 7.93
N GLU A 31 9.02 8.08 7.25
CA GLU A 31 9.73 9.29 7.68
C GLU A 31 9.30 9.76 9.08
N SER A 32 8.03 9.55 9.42
CA SER A 32 7.46 9.98 10.71
C SER A 32 7.73 8.97 11.84
N ASN A 33 8.06 7.72 11.53
CA ASN A 33 8.22 6.63 12.51
C ASN A 33 9.41 5.72 12.12
N PRO A 34 10.66 6.20 12.24
CA PRO A 34 11.84 5.47 11.77
C PRO A 34 12.13 4.16 12.52
N GLN A 35 11.53 3.99 13.70
CA GLN A 35 11.52 2.77 14.50
C GLN A 35 10.66 1.61 13.93
N LEU A 36 9.84 1.88 12.92
CA LEU A 36 9.00 0.87 12.28
C LEU A 36 9.68 0.43 10.98
N GLU A 37 9.99 -0.86 10.87
CA GLU A 37 10.40 -1.43 9.60
C GLU A 37 9.14 -1.71 8.77
N ALA A 38 9.02 -1.03 7.63
CA ALA A 38 7.91 -1.19 6.71
C ALA A 38 8.41 -1.60 5.31
N VAL A 39 7.83 -2.67 4.75
CA VAL A 39 8.11 -3.19 3.41
C VAL A 39 6.81 -3.19 2.62
N LEU A 40 6.83 -2.60 1.41
CA LEU A 40 5.68 -2.54 0.52
C LEU A 40 5.86 -3.51 -0.65
N GLU A 41 4.88 -4.38 -0.86
CA GLU A 41 4.78 -5.25 -2.03
C GLU A 41 3.47 -4.98 -2.78
N VAL A 42 3.53 -4.81 -4.11
CA VAL A 42 2.32 -4.62 -4.93
C VAL A 42 2.17 -5.80 -5.87
N THR A 43 1.04 -6.48 -5.83
CA THR A 43 0.76 -7.64 -6.69
C THR A 43 -0.72 -7.76 -6.97
N GLY A 44 -1.09 -7.91 -8.25
CA GLY A 44 -2.45 -8.31 -8.64
C GLY A 44 -3.56 -7.37 -8.13
N GLY A 45 -3.32 -6.07 -8.06
CA GLY A 45 -4.32 -5.09 -7.61
C GLY A 45 -4.45 -4.96 -6.08
N VAL A 46 -3.52 -5.53 -5.33
CA VAL A 46 -3.40 -5.36 -3.87
C VAL A 46 -2.00 -4.83 -3.55
N ALA A 47 -1.93 -3.82 -2.70
CA ALA A 47 -0.69 -3.35 -2.10
C ALA A 47 -0.62 -3.86 -0.65
N ARG A 48 0.39 -4.66 -0.32
CA ARG A 48 0.61 -5.21 1.01
C ARG A 48 1.75 -4.48 1.68
N VAL A 49 1.47 -3.89 2.83
CA VAL A 49 2.46 -3.26 3.69
C VAL A 49 2.73 -4.20 4.85
N TYR A 50 3.92 -4.75 4.91
CA TYR A 50 4.41 -5.52 6.04
C TYR A 50 5.09 -4.55 6.98
N VAL A 51 4.66 -4.50 8.23
CA VAL A 51 5.25 -3.62 9.23
C VAL A 51 5.56 -4.40 10.50
N ARG A 52 6.76 -4.17 11.04
CA ARG A 52 7.18 -4.65 12.35
C ARG A 52 7.79 -3.54 13.19
N GLU A 53 7.72 -3.74 14.49
CA GLU A 53 8.31 -2.87 15.51
C GLU A 53 9.76 -3.31 15.75
N GLU A 54 10.72 -2.46 15.41
CA GLU A 54 12.14 -2.63 15.77
C GLU A 54 12.51 -1.65 16.88
N CYS A 55 11.84 -1.77 18.02
CA CYS A 55 12.20 -1.05 19.22
C CYS A 55 12.07 -1.95 20.46
N GLU A 56 12.73 -1.58 21.56
CA GLU A 56 12.71 -2.34 22.82
C GLU A 56 11.35 -2.28 23.57
N GLY A 57 10.31 -1.69 22.99
CA GLY A 57 9.00 -1.48 23.59
C GLY A 57 7.88 -1.26 22.57
N GLU A 58 6.86 -0.47 22.93
CA GLU A 58 5.78 -0.08 22.01
C GLU A 58 6.22 1.14 21.19
N CYS A 59 6.35 0.97 19.87
CA CYS A 59 6.85 2.03 18.98
C CYS A 59 5.74 2.81 18.27
N GLY A 60 4.48 2.53 18.64
CA GLY A 60 3.29 3.21 18.11
C GLY A 60 2.71 2.55 16.86
N LEU A 61 2.90 1.24 16.67
CA LEU A 61 2.35 0.52 15.51
C LEU A 61 0.84 0.68 15.35
N GLU A 62 0.10 0.68 16.45
CA GLU A 62 -1.36 0.82 16.41
C GLU A 62 -1.78 2.23 15.99
N ASP A 63 -1.15 3.27 16.54
CA ASP A 63 -1.34 4.66 16.07
C ASP A 63 -0.97 4.81 14.59
N TRP A 64 0.15 4.22 14.17
CA TRP A 64 0.59 4.21 12.77
C TRP A 64 -0.47 3.60 11.85
N LYS A 65 -1.06 2.46 12.22
CA LYS A 65 -2.16 1.82 11.46
C LYS A 65 -3.39 2.71 11.39
N VAL A 66 -3.72 3.44 12.45
CA VAL A 66 -4.83 4.41 12.45
C VAL A 66 -4.55 5.54 11.46
N HIS A 67 -3.36 6.11 11.48
CA HIS A 67 -2.95 7.17 10.53
C HIS A 67 -2.97 6.69 9.08
N LEU A 68 -2.42 5.49 8.83
CA LEU A 68 -2.47 4.85 7.52
C LEU A 68 -3.91 4.65 7.05
N SER A 69 -4.81 4.16 7.92
CA SER A 69 -6.24 3.95 7.60
C SER A 69 -6.95 5.24 7.21
N LEU A 70 -6.70 6.33 7.95
CA LEU A 70 -7.27 7.65 7.66
C LEU A 70 -6.77 8.20 6.32
N GLN A 71 -5.47 8.09 6.04
CA GLN A 71 -4.90 8.56 4.77
C GLN A 71 -5.35 7.69 3.59
N ALA A 72 -5.39 6.36 3.74
CA ALA A 72 -5.91 5.43 2.75
C ALA A 72 -7.37 5.75 2.38
N SER A 73 -8.22 6.01 3.38
CA SER A 73 -9.62 6.38 3.16
C SER A 73 -9.76 7.68 2.35
N ARG A 74 -8.92 8.69 2.63
CA ARG A 74 -8.89 9.95 1.86
C ARG A 74 -8.48 9.75 0.40
N LEU A 75 -7.67 8.73 0.13
CA LEU A 75 -7.22 8.35 -1.20
C LEU A 75 -8.16 7.35 -1.88
N GLY A 76 -9.34 7.09 -1.31
CA GLY A 76 -10.31 6.15 -1.86
C GLY A 76 -9.82 4.70 -1.86
N LEU A 77 -8.93 4.35 -0.93
CA LEU A 77 -8.43 2.99 -0.75
C LEU A 77 -9.20 2.29 0.37
N ARG A 78 -9.53 1.02 0.15
CA ARG A 78 -10.01 0.11 1.19
C ARG A 78 -8.82 -0.51 1.89
N ILE A 79 -8.93 -0.64 3.21
CA ILE A 79 -7.90 -1.16 4.08
C ILE A 79 -8.37 -2.43 4.80
N ARG A 80 -7.48 -3.41 4.91
CA ARG A 80 -7.64 -4.56 5.79
C ARG A 80 -6.34 -4.77 6.55
N SER A 81 -6.41 -4.98 7.85
CA SER A 81 -5.25 -5.30 8.68
C SER A 81 -5.40 -6.67 9.32
N TYR A 82 -4.30 -7.40 9.45
CA TYR A 82 -4.22 -8.64 10.19
C TYR A 82 -2.78 -8.90 10.66
N ARG A 83 -2.63 -9.79 11.63
CA ARG A 83 -1.31 -10.24 12.12
C ARG A 83 -1.01 -11.61 11.54
N ARG A 84 0.22 -11.82 11.08
CA ARG A 84 0.74 -13.12 10.62
C ARG A 84 1.38 -13.89 11.77
N GLU A 85 1.54 -15.20 11.58
CA GLU A 85 2.15 -16.11 12.56
C GLU A 85 3.63 -15.82 12.82
N ASP A 86 4.32 -15.18 11.88
CA ASP A 86 5.72 -14.75 11.98
C ASP A 86 5.89 -13.42 12.76
N GLY A 87 4.81 -12.88 13.33
CA GLY A 87 4.81 -11.67 14.14
C GLY A 87 4.61 -10.37 13.36
N TRP A 88 4.61 -10.41 12.02
CA TRP A 88 4.39 -9.23 11.19
C TRP A 88 2.94 -8.75 11.25
N SER A 89 2.76 -7.44 11.31
CA SER A 89 1.47 -6.82 11.00
C SER A 89 1.40 -6.54 9.51
N VAL A 90 0.34 -7.00 8.87
CA VAL A 90 0.12 -6.79 7.44
C VAL A 90 -1.06 -5.86 7.26
N VAL A 91 -0.88 -4.86 6.42
CA VAL A 91 -1.96 -4.00 5.93
C VAL A 91 -2.10 -4.18 4.43
N GLU A 92 -3.27 -4.63 4.00
CA GLU A 92 -3.63 -4.70 2.60
C GLU A 92 -4.41 -3.44 2.20
N LEU A 93 -3.98 -2.82 1.11
CA LEU A 93 -4.60 -1.67 0.47
C LEU A 93 -5.14 -2.10 -0.90
N THR A 94 -6.38 -1.74 -1.18
CA THR A 94 -7.04 -2.00 -2.47
C THR A 94 -7.80 -0.77 -2.92
N CYS A 95 -8.00 -0.63 -4.23
CA CYS A 95 -8.87 0.42 -4.77
C CYS A 95 -10.30 0.21 -4.27
N GLY A 96 -10.92 1.29 -3.76
CA GLY A 96 -12.25 1.27 -3.17
C GLY A 96 -13.40 1.36 -4.15
#